data_AF-G2YTU9-F1
#
_entry.id   AF-G2YTU9-F1
#
_cell.length_a   1.000
_cell.length_b   1.000
_cell.length_c   1.000
_cell.angle_alpha   90.00
_cell.angle_beta   90.00
_cell.angle_gamma   90.00
#
_symmetry.space_group_name_H-M   'P 1'
#
loop_
_entity.id
_entity.type
_entity.pdbx_description
1 polymer ?
#
loop_
_entity_poly.entity_id
_entity_poly.type
_entity_poly.pdbx_seq_one_letter_code
_entity_poly.pdbx_strand_id
1 'polypeptide(L)' 'MITRFITEVSTVFNPFSPKAKTARLFLSVLPPNARQTMKIDTKILPRASKEPSLVRLKFRRKRDEVGRREARY' A
#
# COMPACT_ATOMS: atom_id res chain seq x y z
N MET A 1 -12.90 -3.30 2.88
CA MET A 1 -11.78 -2.38 3.20
C MET A 1 -12.18 -0.96 2.81
N ILE A 2 -11.92 0.05 3.64
CA ILE A 2 -12.20 1.46 3.30
C ILE A 2 -10.97 2.02 2.55
N THR A 3 -11.15 2.42 1.29
CA THR A 3 -10.05 2.94 0.43
C THR A 3 -10.25 4.37 -0.07
N ARG A 4 -11.38 5.01 0.29
CA ARG A 4 -11.80 6.33 -0.20
C ARG A 4 -10.78 7.47 0.02
N PHE A 5 -9.92 7.31 1.02
CA PHE A 5 -8.91 8.32 1.37
C PHE A 5 -7.53 8.02 0.80
N ILE A 6 -7.33 6.86 0.16
CA ILE A 6 -6.06 6.47 -0.44
C ILE A 6 -5.97 7.12 -1.83
N THR A 7 -4.87 7.81 -2.08
CA THR A 7 -4.58 8.45 -3.38
C THR A 7 -3.49 7.74 -4.16
N GLU A 8 -2.56 7.11 -3.45
CA GLU A 8 -1.45 6.37 -4.07
C GLU A 8 -1.09 5.15 -3.22
N VAL A 9 -0.84 4.05 -3.92
CA VAL A 9 -0.38 2.77 -3.37
C VAL A 9 0.90 2.41 -4.10
N SER A 10 2.01 2.27 -3.37
CA SER A 10 3.27 1.77 -3.92
C SER A 10 3.67 0.52 -3.14
N THR A 11 3.78 -0.61 -3.83
CA THR A 11 4.17 -1.89 -3.23
C THR A 11 5.47 -2.40 -3.85
N VAL A 12 6.36 -2.94 -3.02
CA VAL A 12 7.56 -3.64 -3.45
C VAL A 12 7.59 -4.97 -2.73
N PHE A 13 7.59 -6.10 -3.45
CA PHE A 13 7.62 -7.40 -2.79
C PHE A 13 8.21 -8.50 -3.67
N ASN A 14 8.79 -9.52 -3.02
CA ASN A 14 9.23 -10.75 -3.66
C ASN A 14 8.12 -11.81 -3.54
N PRO A 15 7.52 -12.28 -4.65
CA PRO A 15 6.44 -13.25 -4.61
C PRO A 15 6.85 -14.61 -4.01
N PHE A 16 8.14 -14.95 -4.05
CA PHE A 16 8.64 -16.19 -3.49
C PHE A 16 8.92 -16.11 -1.99
N SER A 17 8.89 -14.90 -1.41
CA SER A 17 9.05 -14.72 0.02
C SER A 17 7.72 -14.96 0.76
N PRO A 18 7.68 -15.78 1.82
CA PRO A 18 6.48 -15.96 2.63
C PRO A 18 6.03 -14.66 3.31
N LYS A 19 6.96 -13.74 3.58
CA LYS A 19 6.68 -12.43 4.18
C LYS A 19 5.92 -11.48 3.23
N ALA A 20 5.88 -11.77 1.93
CA ALA A 20 5.14 -10.97 0.95
C ALA A 20 3.63 -11.26 0.92
N LYS A 21 3.13 -12.22 1.71
CA LYS A 21 1.70 -12.59 1.76
C LYS A 21 0.81 -11.38 2.04
N THR A 22 1.18 -10.55 3.01
CA THR A 22 0.39 -9.37 3.40
C THR A 22 0.26 -8.34 2.28
N ALA A 23 1.34 -8.09 1.53
CA ALA A 23 1.32 -7.15 0.41
C ALA A 23 0.35 -7.61 -0.69
N ARG A 24 0.33 -8.91 -0.99
CA ARG A 24 -0.59 -9.49 -1.98
C ARG A 24 -2.04 -9.45 -1.54
N LEU A 25 -2.30 -9.83 -0.28
CA LEU A 25 -3.65 -9.77 0.29
C LEU A 25 -4.18 -8.34 0.26
N PHE A 26 -3.35 -7.35 0.61
CA PHE A 26 -3.72 -5.94 0.52
C PHE A 26 -4.10 -5.53 -0.91
N LEU A 27 -3.31 -5.90 -1.92
CA LEU A 27 -3.61 -5.59 -3.31
C LEU A 27 -4.89 -6.28 -3.80
N SER A 28 -5.21 -7.49 -3.33
CA SER A 28 -6.41 -8.22 -3.74
C SER A 28 -7.73 -7.64 -3.21
N VAL A 29 -7.68 -6.86 -2.12
CA VAL A 29 -8.88 -6.26 -1.51
C VAL A 29 -9.11 -4.80 -1.96
N LEU A 30 -8.30 -4.32 -2.92
CA LEU A 30 -8.55 -3.03 -3.57
C LEU A 30 -9.84 -3.12 -4.41
N PRO A 31 -10.63 -2.03 -4.48
CA PRO A 31 -11.85 -2.04 -5.27
C PRO A 31 -11.53 -2.18 -6.77
N PRO A 32 -12.45 -2.73 -7.59
CA PRO A 32 -12.21 -2.97 -9.01
C PRO A 32 -11.92 -1.67 -9.79
N ASN A 33 -12.45 -0.53 -9.33
CA ASN A 33 -12.21 0.80 -9.91
C ASN A 33 -10.97 1.51 -9.34
N ALA A 34 -10.11 0.83 -8.57
CA ALA A 34 -8.96 1.46 -7.93
C ALA A 34 -8.03 2.13 -8.95
N ARG A 35 -7.78 1.51 -10.10
CA ARG A 35 -6.89 2.07 -11.14
C ARG A 35 -7.40 3.38 -11.77
N GLN A 36 -8.70 3.66 -11.64
CA GLN A 36 -9.29 4.92 -12.12
C GLN A 36 -9.24 6.03 -11.06
N THR A 37 -9.12 5.67 -9.78
CA THR A 37 -9.31 6.59 -8.65
C THR A 37 -8.04 6.82 -7.81
N MET A 38 -7.05 5.93 -7.90
CA MET A 38 -5.77 6.02 -7.21
C MET A 38 -4.61 5.54 -8.10
N LYS A 39 -3.41 6.07 -7.86
CA LYS A 39 -2.18 5.61 -8.53
C LYS A 39 -1.69 4.32 -7.85
N ILE A 40 -1.41 3.28 -8.64
CA ILE A 40 -0.98 1.97 -8.14
C ILE A 40 0.32 1.57 -8.81
N ASP A 41 1.41 1.58 -8.04
CA ASP A 41 2.73 1.12 -8.46
C ASP A 41 3.08 -0.19 -7.75
N THR A 42 3.49 -1.19 -8.53
CA THR A 42 3.86 -2.52 -8.03
C THR A 42 5.23 -2.92 -8.58
N LYS A 43 6.24 -3.02 -7.72
CA LYS A 43 7.58 -3.52 -8.08
C LYS A 43 7.73 -4.95 -7.58
N ILE A 44 7.88 -5.88 -8.52
CA ILE A 44 8.11 -7.29 -8.23
C ILE A 44 9.61 -7.54 -8.17
N LEU A 45 10.08 -8.08 -7.04
CA LEU A 45 11.47 -8.43 -6.84
C LEU A 45 11.75 -9.86 -7.35
N PRO A 46 12.95 -10.13 -7.91
CA PRO A 46 13.34 -11.46 -8.33
C PRO A 46 13.48 -12.41 -7.12
N ARG A 47 13.38 -13.73 -7.36
CA ARG A 47 13.41 -14.78 -6.32
C ARG A 47 14.63 -14.68 -5.40
N ALA A 48 15.79 -14.33 -5.95
CA ALA A 48 17.05 -14.21 -5.21
C ALA A 48 17.11 -12.98 -4.28
N SER A 49 16.26 -11.98 -4.50
CA SER A 49 16.26 -10.77 -3.67
C SER A 49 15.72 -11.06 -2.28
N LYS A 50 16.51 -10.67 -1.27
CA LYS A 50 16.18 -10.72 0.15
C LYS A 50 15.66 -9.39 0.67
N GLU A 51 15.42 -8.41 -0.20
CA GLU A 51 14.87 -7.11 0.17
C GLU A 51 13.51 -7.28 0.86
N PRO A 52 13.23 -6.47 1.91
CA PRO A 52 11.97 -6.55 2.62
C PRO A 52 10.80 -6.14 1.73
N SER A 53 9.63 -6.75 1.98
CA SER A 53 8.39 -6.33 1.33
C SER A 53 7.89 -5.04 1.95
N LEU A 54 7.52 -4.07 1.12
CA LEU A 54 7.07 -2.74 1.53
C LEU A 54 5.71 -2.42 0.90
N VAL A 55 4.82 -1.86 1.69
CA VAL A 55 3.56 -1.26 1.25
C VAL A 55 3.56 0.19 1.71
N ARG A 56 3.53 1.12 0.77
CA ARG A 56 3.48 2.55 1.01
C ARG A 56 2.13 3.09 0.55
N LEU A 57 1.47 3.84 1.42
CA LEU A 57 0.18 4.44 1.18
C LEU A 57 0.30 5.95 1.29
N LYS A 58 -0.27 6.65 0.31
CA LYS A 58 -0.49 8.08 0.38
C LYS A 58 -1.98 8.32 0.57
N PHE A 59 -2.31 9.17 1.52
CA PHE A 59 -3.69 9.52 1.82
C PHE A 59 -3.95 10.97 1.45
N ARG A 60 -5.16 11.25 0.98
CA ARG A 60 -5.69 12.61 0.92
C ARG A 60 -6.03 13.03 2.35
N ARG A 61 -5.39 14.09 2.84
CA ARG A 61 -5.82 14.76 4.08
C ARG A 61 -7.21 15.36 3.87
N LYS A 62 -8.10 15.17 4.85
CA LYS A 62 -9.26 16.04 4.99
C LYS A 62 -8.75 17.39 5.51
N ARG A 63 -9.35 18.48 5.03
CA ARG A 63 -8.96 19.86 5.38
C ARG A 63 -9.49 20.30 6.76
N ASP A 64 -10.08 19.38 7.54
CA ASP A 64 -10.84 19.72 8.76
C ASP A 64 -10.28 19.07 10.04
N GLU A 65 -8.99 18.76 10.12
CA GLU A 65 -8.37 18.31 11.37
C GLU A 65 -7.15 19.18 11.73
N VAL A 66 -7.47 20.31 12.38
CA VAL A 66 -6.55 20.97 13.33
C VAL A 66 -6.59 20.13 14.61
N GLY A 67 -5.61 19.25 14.82
CA GLY A 67 -5.57 18.47 16.05
C GLY A 67 -4.50 17.39 16.12
N ARG A 68 -3.46 17.65 16.92
CA ARG A 68 -2.43 16.75 17.42
C ARG A 68 -2.82 15.25 17.46
N ARG A 69 -1.89 14.38 17.02
CA ARG A 69 -1.11 13.49 17.89
C ARG A 69 -0.09 12.70 17.07
N GLU A 70 1.19 12.82 17.45
CA GLU A 70 2.20 11.81 17.14
C GLU A 70 1.78 10.50 17.81
N ALA A 71 1.70 9.42 17.03
CA ALA A 71 1.76 8.08 17.57
C ALA A 71 2.80 7.32 16.74
N ARG A 72 3.97 7.15 17.36
CA ARG A 72 5.03 6.25 16.89
C ARG A 72 4.55 4.81 17.08
N TYR A 73 4.63 4.00 16.04
CA TYR A 73 4.85 2.55 16.10
C TYR A 73 5.76 2.16 14.96
#